data_AF-A0A1Q3SXB9-F1
#
_entry.id   AF-A0A1Q3SXB9-F1
#
_cell.length_a   1.000
_cell.length_b   1.000
_cell.length_c   1.000
_cell.angle_alpha   90.00
_cell.angle_beta   90.00
_cell.angle_gamma   90.00
#
_symmetry.space_group_name_H-M   'P 1'
#
loop_
_entity.id
_entity.type
_entity.pdbx_description
1 polymer ?
#
loop_
_entity_poly.entity_id
_entity_poly.type
_entity_poly.pdbx_seq_one_letter_code
_entity_poly.pdbx_strand_id
1 'polypeptide(L)'
;MDEGFVLDFIIVLVALAILLTTLWNVFAKREKPSYDVIFFSLALVVFGAASLLASTGVLPSSFLPFIAIPLVVAALVYGFFYMKRRATNRDNL
;
A
#
# COMPACT_ATOMS: atom_id res chain seq x y z
N MET A 1 -4.09 -28.65 -9.47
CA MET A 1 -4.14 -27.45 -8.61
C MET A 1 -4.79 -27.91 -7.33
N ASP A 2 -4.07 -27.79 -6.21
CA ASP A 2 -4.57 -28.24 -4.92
C ASP A 2 -5.71 -27.33 -4.44
N GLU A 3 -6.79 -27.92 -3.93
CA GLU A 3 -7.99 -27.16 -3.52
C GLU A 3 -7.68 -26.09 -2.45
N GLY A 4 -6.63 -26.31 -1.63
CA GLY A 4 -6.12 -25.31 -0.67
C GLY A 4 -5.56 -24.05 -1.33
N PHE A 5 -4.90 -24.19 -2.49
CA PHE A 5 -4.37 -23.05 -3.25
C PHE A 5 -5.49 -22.14 -3.77
N VAL A 6 -6.61 -22.74 -4.20
CA VAL A 6 -7.78 -21.99 -4.70
C VAL A 6 -8.45 -21.22 -3.55
N LEU A 7 -8.56 -21.84 -2.38
CA LEU A 7 -9.15 -21.20 -1.20
C LEU A 7 -8.31 -20.01 -0.72
N ASP A 8 -6.99 -20.17 -0.63
CA ASP A 8 -6.07 -19.10 -0.25
C ASP A 8 -6.11 -17.94 -1.25
N PHE A 9 -6.14 -18.25 -2.55
CA PHE A 9 -6.25 -17.25 -3.60
C PHE A 9 -7.57 -16.46 -3.53
N ILE A 10 -8.68 -17.12 -3.22
CA ILE A 10 -9.98 -16.46 -3.03
C ILE A 10 -9.95 -15.55 -1.79
N ILE A 11 -9.37 -16.01 -0.67
CA ILE A 11 -9.24 -15.20 0.56
C ILE A 11 -8.44 -13.92 0.28
N VAL A 12 -7.36 -14.04 -0.50
CA VAL A 12 -6.54 -12.90 -0.92
C VAL A 12 -7.33 -11.90 -1.77
N LEU A 13 -8.07 -12.39 -2.77
CA LEU A 13 -8.89 -11.53 -3.61
C LEU A 13 -9.98 -10.80 -2.82
N VAL A 14 -10.62 -11.49 -1.86
CA VAL A 14 -11.63 -10.90 -0.97
C VAL A 14 -11.00 -9.84 -0.06
N ALA A 15 -9.84 -10.12 0.54
CA ALA A 15 -9.13 -9.14 1.36
C ALA A 15 -8.72 -7.90 0.55
N LEU A 16 -8.23 -8.09 -0.68
CA LEU A 16 -7.85 -7.00 -1.57
C LEU A 16 -9.07 -6.16 -2.00
N ALA A 17 -10.19 -6.81 -2.30
CA ALA A 17 -11.45 -6.17 -2.65
C ALA A 17 -12.02 -5.36 -1.48
N ILE A 18 -11.99 -5.91 -0.26
CA ILE A 18 -12.40 -5.18 0.95
C ILE A 18 -11.50 -3.97 1.16
N LEU A 19 -10.18 -4.13 1.04
CA LEU A 19 -9.24 -3.03 1.23
C LEU A 19 -9.46 -1.92 0.19
N LEU A 20 -9.60 -2.27 -1.09
CA LEU A 20 -9.90 -1.34 -2.18
C LEU A 20 -11.26 -0.64 -1.96
N THR A 21 -12.27 -1.35 -1.49
CA THR A 21 -13.60 -0.79 -1.19
C THR A 21 -13.55 0.16 0.00
N THR A 22 -12.77 -0.19 1.03
CA THR A 22 -12.58 0.67 2.22
C THR A 22 -11.84 1.94 1.83
N LEU A 23 -10.80 1.81 1.00
CA LEU A 23 -10.07 2.94 0.43
C LEU A 23 -10.96 3.81 -0.44
N TRP A 24 -11.76 3.21 -1.32
CA TRP A 24 -12.74 3.92 -2.13
C TRP A 24 -13.73 4.69 -1.25
N ASN A 25 -14.26 4.10 -0.19
CA ASN A 25 -15.18 4.78 0.74
C ASN A 25 -14.51 5.92 1.52
N VAL A 26 -13.24 5.77 1.88
CA VAL A 26 -12.44 6.83 2.52
C VAL A 26 -12.15 7.97 1.53
N PHE A 27 -11.91 7.65 0.26
CA PHE A 27 -11.65 8.63 -0.79
C PHE A 27 -12.92 9.32 -1.29
N ALA A 28 -14.01 8.59 -1.50
CA ALA A 28 -15.29 9.10 -1.97
C ALA A 28 -15.95 10.08 -0.98
N LYS A 29 -15.66 9.95 0.33
CA LYS A 29 -16.14 10.87 1.36
C LYS A 29 -15.27 12.11 1.56
N ARG A 30 -14.09 12.20 0.93
CA ARG A 30 -13.21 13.38 1.02
C ARG A 30 -13.20 14.09 -0.34
N GLU A 31 -13.69 15.34 -0.40
CA GLU A 31 -13.68 16.18 -1.62
C GLU A 31 -12.28 16.32 -2.24
N LYS A 32 -11.23 16.14 -1.44
CA LYS A 32 -9.85 15.92 -1.91
C LYS A 32 -9.20 14.84 -1.04
N PRO A 33 -9.00 13.63 -1.55
CA PRO A 33 -8.19 12.65 -0.84
C PRO A 33 -6.79 13.23 -0.63
N SER A 34 -6.34 13.33 0.63
CA SER A 34 -4.97 13.77 0.90
C SER A 34 -4.02 12.82 0.20
N TYR A 35 -3.10 13.34 -0.62
CA TYR A 35 -2.09 12.55 -1.33
C TYR A 35 -1.36 11.57 -0.39
N ASP A 36 -1.26 11.90 0.90
CA ASP A 36 -0.68 11.06 1.94
C ASP A 36 -1.43 9.72 2.04
N VAL A 37 -2.76 9.76 2.08
CA VAL A 37 -3.61 8.57 2.25
C VAL A 37 -3.53 7.69 1.01
N ILE A 38 -3.55 8.27 -0.19
CA ILE A 38 -3.38 7.52 -1.44
C ILE A 38 -2.04 6.81 -1.46
N PHE A 39 -0.96 7.54 -1.15
CA PHE A 39 0.39 7.02 -1.20
C PHE A 39 0.60 5.85 -0.23
N PHE A 40 0.25 6.03 1.05
CA PHE A 40 0.42 4.97 2.05
C PHE A 40 -0.48 3.75 1.79
N SER A 41 -1.68 3.98 1.28
CA SER A 41 -2.62 2.91 0.98
C SER A 41 -2.18 2.08 -0.22
N LEU A 42 -1.71 2.74 -1.28
CA LEU A 42 -1.13 2.07 -2.44
C LEU A 42 0.11 1.27 -2.04
N ALA A 43 0.99 1.86 -1.22
CA ALA A 43 2.18 1.20 -0.72
C ALA A 43 1.84 -0.09 0.06
N LEU A 44 0.82 -0.04 0.92
CA LEU A 44 0.34 -1.19 1.67
C LEU A 44 -0.24 -2.28 0.77
N VAL A 45 -1.05 -1.90 -0.22
CA VAL A 45 -1.63 -2.85 -1.20
C VAL A 45 -0.53 -3.54 -1.99
N VAL A 46 0.44 -2.78 -2.51
CA VAL A 46 1.52 -3.33 -3.33
C VAL A 46 2.40 -4.28 -2.51
N PHE A 47 2.77 -3.90 -1.29
CA PHE A 47 3.57 -4.77 -0.43
C PHE A 47 2.80 -6.01 0.04
N GLY A 48 1.52 -5.86 0.37
CA GLY A 48 0.64 -6.97 0.76
C GLY A 48 0.47 -7.98 -0.39
N ALA A 49 0.17 -7.49 -1.59
CA ALA A 49 0.05 -8.33 -2.79
C ALA A 49 1.35 -9.06 -3.10
N ALA A 50 2.50 -8.37 -3.04
CA ALA A 50 3.81 -8.98 -3.26
C ALA A 50 4.11 -10.08 -2.23
N SER A 51 3.80 -9.85 -0.96
CA SER A 51 4.01 -10.82 0.13
C SER A 51 3.16 -12.08 -0.04
N LEU A 52 1.93 -11.91 -0.52
CA LEU A 52 1.01 -13.02 -0.81
C LEU A 52 1.42 -13.80 -2.07
N LEU A 53 1.86 -13.11 -3.12
CA LEU A 53 2.44 -13.77 -4.29
C LEU A 53 3.71 -14.54 -3.93
N ALA A 54 4.49 -14.04 -2.96
CA ALA A 54 5.65 -14.75 -2.44
C ALA A 54 5.29 -15.99 -1.62
N SER A 55 4.23 -15.93 -0.79
CA SER A 55 3.79 -17.08 0.00
C SER A 55 3.17 -18.19 -0.84
N THR A 56 2.56 -17.84 -1.98
CA THR A 56 1.96 -18.78 -2.94
C THR A 56 2.98 -19.36 -3.93
N GLY A 57 4.24 -18.94 -3.87
CA GLY A 57 5.30 -19.39 -4.77
C GLY A 57 5.22 -18.82 -6.20
N VAL A 58 4.26 -17.93 -6.47
CA VAL A 58 4.10 -17.26 -7.78
C VAL A 58 5.22 -16.23 -7.99
N LEU A 59 5.60 -15.53 -6.93
CA LEU A 59 6.74 -14.61 -6.91
C LEU A 59 7.87 -15.22 -6.07
N PRO A 60 9.12 -15.27 -6.55
CA PRO A 60 10.23 -15.69 -5.70
C PRO A 60 10.38 -14.71 -4.52
N SER A 61 10.56 -15.22 -3.31
CA SER A 61 10.73 -14.38 -2.10
C SER A 61 11.93 -13.43 -2.19
N SER A 62 12.93 -13.76 -3.03
CA SER A 62 14.05 -12.89 -3.37
C SER A 62 13.65 -11.61 -4.10
N PHE A 63 12.43 -11.50 -4.64
CA PHE A 63 11.90 -10.28 -5.25
C PHE A 63 11.26 -9.32 -4.23
N LEU A 64 10.92 -9.77 -3.02
CA LEU A 64 10.32 -8.91 -2.00
C LEU A 64 11.19 -7.70 -1.62
N PRO A 65 12.53 -7.83 -1.44
CA PRO A 65 13.39 -6.68 -1.18
C PRO A 65 13.35 -5.64 -2.30
N PHE A 66 13.25 -6.06 -3.56
CA PHE A 66 13.19 -5.15 -4.71
C PHE A 66 11.88 -4.36 -4.78
N ILE A 67 10.83 -4.80 -4.10
CA ILE A 67 9.55 -4.10 -3.97
C ILE A 67 9.54 -3.27 -2.67
N ALA A 68 10.03 -3.84 -1.57
CA ALA A 68 10.04 -3.21 -0.26
C ALA A 68 10.99 -1.99 -0.20
N ILE A 69 12.20 -2.09 -0.75
CA ILE A 69 13.19 -1.00 -0.69
C ILE A 69 12.66 0.27 -1.37
N PRO A 70 12.17 0.25 -2.62
CA PRO A 70 11.59 1.43 -3.24
C PRO A 70 10.41 2.01 -2.47
N LEU A 71 9.55 1.16 -1.88
CA LEU A 71 8.42 1.61 -1.06
C LEU A 71 8.87 2.35 0.20
N VAL A 72 9.88 1.81 0.90
CA VAL A 72 10.47 2.45 2.09
C VAL A 72 11.15 3.77 1.71
N VAL A 73 11.93 3.80 0.64
CA VAL A 73 12.59 5.02 0.16
C VAL A 73 11.53 6.07 -0.22
N ALA A 74 10.50 5.69 -0.95
CA ALA A 74 9.42 6.60 -1.32
C ALA A 74 8.67 7.13 -0.08
N ALA A 75 8.41 6.29 0.93
CA ALA A 75 7.79 6.71 2.18
C ALA A 75 8.67 7.69 2.98
N LEU A 76 9.97 7.47 3.05
CA LEU A 76 10.92 8.37 3.71
C LEU A 76 11.03 9.71 2.98
N VAL A 77 11.16 9.69 1.66
CA VAL A 77 11.22 10.90 0.82
C VAL A 77 9.93 11.70 0.99
N TYR A 78 8.78 11.03 0.92
CA TYR A 78 7.48 11.65 1.11
C TYR A 78 7.33 12.24 2.53
N GLY A 79 7.71 11.49 3.57
CA GLY A 79 7.70 11.95 4.95
C GLY A 79 8.60 13.17 5.18
N PHE A 80 9.76 13.22 4.54
CA PHE A 80 10.65 14.39 4.60
C PHE A 80 9.99 15.63 3.97
N PHE A 81 9.40 15.51 2.78
CA PHE A 81 8.66 16.61 2.16
C PHE A 81 7.43 17.03 2.96
N TYR A 82 6.73 16.08 3.58
CA TYR A 82 5.59 16.35 4.46
C TYR A 82 6.01 17.17 5.69
N MET A 83 7.08 16.75 6.38
CA MET A 83 7.62 17.49 7.52
C MET A 83 8.09 18.89 7.13
N LYS A 84 8.79 19.02 5.99
CA LYS A 84 9.20 20.32 5.44
C LYS A 84 8.00 21.23 5.19
N ARG A 85 6.93 20.71 4.57
CA ARG A 85 5.70 21.46 4.31
C ARG A 85 5.01 21.91 5.60
N ARG A 86 4.99 21.06 6.63
CA ARG A 86 4.44 21.42 7.95
C ARG A 86 5.28 22.46 8.68
N ALA A 87 6.60 22.41 8.57
CA ALA A 87 7.49 23.41 9.16
C ALA A 87 7.25 24.80 8.52
N THR A 88 7.24 24.88 7.19
CA THR A 88 6.98 26.14 6.48
C THR A 88 5.59 26.74 6.78
N ASN A 89 4.57 25.91 6.99
CA ASN A 89 3.25 26.40 7.39
C ASN A 89 3.16 26.83 8.86
N ARG A 90 4.08 26.40 9.72
CA ARG A 90 4.16 26.87 11.11
C ARG A 90 4.82 28.25 11.22
N ASP A 91 5.75 28.56 10.32
CA ASP A 91 6.51 29.81 10.35
C ASP A 91 5.74 31.01 9.74
N ASN A 92 4.59 30.74 9.09
CA ASN A 92 3.72 31.75 8.46
C ASN A 92 2.46 32.10 9.29
N LEU A 93 2.40 31.64 10.54
CA LEU A 93 1.35 31.96 11.53
C LEU A 93 1.95 32.77 12.68
#